data_AF-A0A9W9JA93-F1
#
_entry.id   AF-A0A9W9JA93-F1
#
_cell.length_a   1.000
_cell.length_b   1.000
_cell.length_c   1.000
_cell.angle_alpha   90.00
_cell.angle_beta   90.00
_cell.angle_gamma   90.00
#
_symmetry.space_group_name_H-M   'P 1'
#
loop_
_entity.id
_entity.type
_entity.pdbx_description
1 polymer ?
#
loop_
_entity_poly.entity_id
_entity_poly.type
_entity_poly.pdbx_seq_one_letter_code
_entity_poly.pdbx_strand_id
1 'polypeptide(L)'
;MRLFLAAWLCHLAAASLTVSIPPSTLLPNPHSLPANTHATLTTKDRVLTASLTRSSTLVFSDVPSTGPSSYLLDIRSGEWVFAPYRVDVAADGTVLGVWETFRGNPWDNRGAEKYVVDVVGQTKTDVVIEAKVVGRKGFYEERAKFSPLSLVKNPMILLAIVALGITLGMPKLMENMDPEMRAEFEQHSRSSPITGATNSAMAGGGFDLAGWMAGTSPGPMADADAARGGATGRDTSGASRRRG
;
A
#
# COMPACT_ATOMS: atom_id res chain seq x y z
N MET A 1 14.67 -18.87 -73.37
CA MET A 1 14.85 -18.98 -71.90
C MET A 1 14.02 -17.89 -71.24
N ARG A 2 12.79 -18.17 -70.82
CA ARG A 2 11.89 -17.20 -70.19
C ARG A 2 11.98 -17.39 -68.68
N LEU A 3 12.59 -16.42 -67.98
CA LEU A 3 12.62 -16.38 -66.51
C LEU A 3 11.18 -16.23 -66.00
N PHE A 4 10.68 -17.23 -65.28
CA PHE A 4 9.49 -17.10 -64.46
C PHE A 4 9.90 -16.42 -63.14
N LEU A 5 9.51 -15.16 -62.97
CA LEU A 5 9.59 -14.46 -61.70
C LEU A 5 8.42 -14.95 -60.84
N ALA A 6 8.66 -15.90 -59.93
CA ALA A 6 7.67 -16.31 -58.94
C ALA A 6 7.58 -15.21 -57.87
N ALA A 7 6.59 -14.32 -57.98
CA ALA A 7 6.23 -13.41 -56.91
C ALA A 7 5.63 -14.25 -55.77
N TRP A 8 6.40 -14.49 -54.72
CA TRP A 8 5.91 -15.07 -53.48
C TRP A 8 5.01 -14.03 -52.81
N LEU A 9 3.70 -14.19 -52.96
CA LEU A 9 2.72 -13.49 -52.13
C LEU A 9 2.85 -14.06 -50.72
N CYS A 10 3.56 -13.38 -49.83
CA CYS A 10 3.46 -13.68 -48.40
C CYS A 10 2.01 -13.43 -47.97
N HIS A 11 1.26 -14.50 -47.72
CA HIS A 11 0.04 -14.40 -46.94
C HIS A 11 0.43 -13.99 -45.51
N LEU A 12 0.21 -12.71 -45.16
CA LEU A 12 0.13 -12.33 -43.76
C LEU A 12 -1.15 -12.95 -43.19
N ALA A 13 -1.02 -14.08 -42.50
CA ALA A 13 -2.06 -14.53 -41.60
C ALA A 13 -2.11 -13.53 -40.45
N ALA A 14 -3.14 -12.70 -40.44
CA ALA A 14 -3.26 -11.63 -39.48
C ALA A 14 -4.08 -12.15 -38.29
N ALA A 15 -3.40 -12.48 -37.18
CA ALA A 15 -4.12 -12.87 -35.96
C ALA A 15 -4.67 -11.62 -35.27
N SER A 16 -5.89 -11.75 -34.76
CA SER A 16 -6.52 -10.75 -33.91
C SER A 16 -6.39 -11.14 -32.44
N LEU A 17 -5.99 -10.17 -31.61
CA LEU A 17 -6.02 -10.30 -30.16
C LEU A 17 -7.12 -9.40 -29.62
N THR A 18 -8.14 -10.02 -29.04
CA THR A 18 -9.26 -9.35 -28.41
C THR A 18 -9.14 -9.46 -26.90
N VAL A 19 -9.15 -8.30 -26.22
CA VAL A 19 -9.09 -8.22 -24.76
C VAL A 19 -10.44 -7.76 -24.26
N SER A 20 -11.18 -8.63 -23.60
CA SER A 20 -12.48 -8.33 -23.00
C SER A 20 -12.31 -7.86 -21.56
N ILE A 21 -13.05 -6.84 -21.14
CA ILE A 21 -13.09 -6.39 -19.74
C ILE A 21 -14.40 -6.85 -19.11
N PRO A 22 -14.42 -7.99 -18.39
CA PRO A 22 -15.64 -8.49 -17.78
C PRO A 22 -16.04 -7.67 -16.54
N PRO A 23 -17.33 -7.70 -16.16
CA PRO A 23 -17.77 -7.26 -14.85
C PRO A 23 -17.03 -8.00 -13.73
N SER A 24 -16.60 -7.29 -12.70
CA SER A 24 -15.88 -7.85 -11.54
C SER A 24 -16.33 -7.19 -10.23
N THR A 25 -15.89 -7.71 -9.10
CA THR A 25 -16.18 -7.13 -7.77
C THR A 25 -15.68 -5.70 -7.65
N LEU A 26 -14.54 -5.38 -8.27
CA LEU A 26 -13.96 -4.04 -8.28
C LEU A 26 -14.63 -3.13 -9.31
N LEU A 27 -14.94 -3.67 -10.50
CA LEU A 27 -15.59 -2.95 -11.59
C LEU A 27 -16.91 -3.66 -11.96
N PRO A 28 -18.03 -3.39 -11.26
CA PRO A 28 -19.30 -4.06 -11.52
C PRO A 28 -19.88 -3.75 -12.90
N ASN A 29 -19.61 -2.56 -13.44
CA ASN A 29 -20.08 -2.14 -14.76
C ASN A 29 -18.90 -1.70 -15.65
N PRO A 30 -18.48 -2.53 -16.63
CA PRO A 30 -17.41 -2.18 -17.57
C PRO A 30 -17.68 -0.92 -18.42
N HIS A 31 -18.94 -0.56 -18.63
CA HIS A 31 -19.29 0.67 -19.37
C HIS A 31 -19.06 1.96 -18.58
N SER A 32 -18.72 1.86 -17.28
CA SER A 32 -18.29 3.00 -16.47
C SER A 32 -16.84 3.43 -16.73
N LEU A 33 -16.10 2.65 -17.52
CA LEU A 33 -14.73 3.00 -17.89
C LEU A 33 -14.69 4.30 -18.70
N PRO A 34 -13.72 5.18 -18.44
CA PRO A 34 -13.60 6.42 -19.19
C PRO A 34 -13.23 6.13 -20.65
N ALA A 35 -13.71 6.97 -21.57
CA ALA A 35 -13.48 6.83 -23.01
C ALA A 35 -12.00 6.91 -23.41
N ASN A 36 -11.13 7.46 -22.55
CA ASN A 36 -9.68 7.48 -22.75
C ASN A 36 -8.99 6.14 -22.45
N THR A 37 -9.75 5.11 -22.07
CA THR A 37 -9.23 3.77 -21.82
C THR A 37 -8.77 3.15 -23.12
N HIS A 38 -7.51 2.76 -23.18
CA HIS A 38 -6.89 2.12 -24.34
C HIS A 38 -5.86 1.11 -23.88
N ALA A 39 -5.56 0.14 -24.73
CA ALA A 39 -4.50 -0.82 -24.52
C ALA A 39 -3.33 -0.55 -25.46
N THR A 40 -2.13 -0.82 -24.99
CA THR A 40 -0.91 -0.74 -25.78
C THR A 40 -0.19 -2.09 -25.78
N LEU A 41 0.17 -2.59 -26.96
CA LEU A 41 1.11 -3.69 -27.13
C LEU A 41 2.48 -3.09 -27.47
N THR A 42 3.42 -3.22 -26.54
CA THR A 42 4.78 -2.68 -26.69
C THR A 42 5.76 -3.82 -26.95
N THR A 43 6.54 -3.70 -28.01
CA THR A 43 7.74 -4.51 -28.25
C THR A 43 8.95 -3.59 -28.41
N LYS A 44 10.14 -4.15 -28.66
CA LYS A 44 11.39 -3.39 -28.73
C LYS A 44 11.35 -2.23 -29.72
N ASP A 45 10.76 -2.46 -30.90
CA ASP A 45 10.84 -1.53 -32.03
C ASP A 45 9.49 -0.90 -32.40
N ARG A 46 8.40 -1.26 -31.70
CA ARG A 46 7.04 -0.82 -32.06
C ARG A 46 6.09 -0.79 -30.88
N VAL A 47 5.12 0.13 -30.96
CA VAL A 47 3.96 0.19 -30.07
C VAL A 47 2.69 0.15 -30.92
N LEU A 48 1.80 -0.81 -30.64
CA LEU A 48 0.45 -0.85 -31.20
C LEU A 48 -0.53 -0.37 -30.13
N THR A 49 -1.61 0.28 -30.55
CA THR A 49 -2.63 0.80 -29.62
C THR A 49 -4.02 0.39 -30.08
N ALA A 50 -4.86 -0.02 -29.14
CA ALA A 50 -6.28 -0.31 -29.37
C ALA A 50 -7.13 0.49 -28.38
N SER A 51 -8.18 1.14 -28.88
CA SER A 51 -9.11 1.92 -28.04
C SER A 51 -10.26 1.05 -27.54
N LEU A 52 -10.84 1.40 -26.38
CA LEU A 52 -11.99 0.68 -25.82
C LEU A 52 -13.22 0.81 -26.74
N THR A 53 -13.82 -0.32 -27.08
CA THR A 53 -15.04 -0.39 -27.88
C THR A 53 -16.30 -0.30 -27.00
N ARG A 54 -17.46 -0.11 -27.63
CA ARG A 54 -18.75 -0.11 -26.90
C ARG A 54 -19.07 -1.43 -26.23
N SER A 55 -18.52 -2.54 -26.73
CA SER A 55 -18.66 -3.89 -26.15
C SER A 55 -17.68 -4.15 -25.00
N SER A 56 -17.04 -3.12 -24.44
CA SER A 56 -16.01 -3.26 -23.40
C SER A 56 -14.83 -4.17 -23.80
N THR A 57 -14.51 -4.17 -25.09
CA THR A 57 -13.36 -4.93 -25.64
C THR A 57 -12.30 -3.99 -26.20
N LEU A 58 -11.07 -4.47 -26.25
CA LEU A 58 -9.94 -3.81 -26.89
C LEU A 58 -9.43 -4.77 -27.97
N VAL A 59 -9.49 -4.36 -29.22
CA VAL A 59 -9.21 -5.25 -30.36
C VAL A 59 -7.94 -4.78 -31.04
N PHE A 60 -6.93 -5.65 -31.08
CA PHE A 60 -5.77 -5.49 -31.93
C PHE A 60 -6.02 -6.32 -33.20
N SER A 61 -6.41 -5.63 -34.27
CA SER A 61 -6.43 -6.20 -35.61
C SER A 61 -5.00 -6.33 -36.12
N ASP A 62 -4.69 -7.48 -36.70
CA ASP A 62 -3.47 -7.71 -37.46
C ASP A 62 -2.18 -7.44 -36.68
N VAL A 63 -1.89 -8.26 -35.67
CA VAL A 63 -0.62 -8.16 -34.92
C VAL A 63 0.53 -8.50 -35.88
N PRO A 64 1.36 -7.52 -36.30
CA PRO A 64 2.29 -7.77 -37.39
C PRO A 64 3.47 -8.59 -36.91
N SER A 65 3.81 -9.66 -37.62
CA SER A 65 5.02 -10.45 -37.36
C SER A 65 6.07 -10.17 -38.43
N THR A 66 7.19 -9.57 -38.01
CA THR A 66 8.44 -9.62 -38.80
C THR A 66 9.30 -10.83 -38.40
N GLY A 67 8.89 -11.55 -37.35
CA GLY A 67 9.54 -12.71 -36.76
C GLY A 67 8.85 -13.07 -35.43
N PRO A 68 9.29 -14.14 -34.75
CA PRO A 68 8.78 -14.49 -33.44
C PRO A 68 9.09 -13.34 -32.46
N SER A 69 8.06 -12.80 -31.83
CA SER A 69 8.17 -11.59 -31.02
C SER A 69 7.31 -11.68 -29.77
N SER A 70 7.82 -11.12 -28.69
CA SER A 70 7.08 -10.96 -27.45
C SER A 70 6.66 -9.51 -27.26
N TYR A 71 5.43 -9.32 -26.84
CA TYR A 71 4.81 -8.03 -26.57
C TYR A 71 4.43 -7.93 -25.10
N LEU A 72 4.52 -6.71 -24.57
CA LEU A 72 3.92 -6.34 -23.30
C LEU A 72 2.60 -5.62 -23.57
N LEU A 73 1.49 -6.23 -23.16
CA LEU A 73 0.16 -5.64 -23.16
C LEU A 73 -0.07 -4.88 -21.85
N ASP A 74 -0.37 -3.59 -21.97
CA ASP A 74 -0.70 -2.71 -20.86
C ASP A 74 -2.03 -2.00 -21.17
N ILE A 75 -2.98 -2.05 -20.24
CA ILE A 75 -4.28 -1.37 -20.38
C ILE A 75 -4.25 -0.11 -19.52
N ARG A 76 -4.33 1.03 -20.19
CA ARG A 76 -4.26 2.35 -19.56
C ARG A 76 -5.64 2.96 -19.48
N SER A 77 -6.01 3.35 -18.27
CA SER A 77 -7.24 4.09 -17.98
C SER A 77 -6.93 5.25 -17.04
N GLY A 78 -7.76 6.29 -17.07
CA GLY A 78 -7.65 7.42 -16.15
C GLY A 78 -7.88 7.02 -14.70
N GLU A 79 -8.87 6.16 -14.44
CA GLU A 79 -9.33 5.85 -13.07
C GLU A 79 -9.03 4.42 -12.61
N TRP A 80 -8.76 3.49 -13.53
CA TRP A 80 -8.61 2.07 -13.22
C TRP A 80 -7.21 1.57 -13.50
N VAL A 81 -6.79 0.57 -12.73
CA VAL A 81 -5.54 -0.17 -12.90
C VAL A 81 -5.87 -1.59 -13.32
N PHE A 82 -5.21 -2.06 -14.36
CA PHE A 82 -5.33 -3.41 -14.88
C PHE A 82 -4.00 -4.16 -14.72
N ALA A 83 -4.07 -5.49 -14.72
CA ALA A 83 -2.87 -6.32 -14.75
C ALA A 83 -2.20 -6.21 -16.14
N PRO A 84 -0.87 -6.13 -16.22
CA PRO A 84 -0.17 -6.24 -17.49
C PRO A 84 -0.05 -7.70 -17.93
N TYR A 85 0.04 -7.92 -19.24
CA TYR A 85 0.19 -9.27 -19.81
C TYR A 85 1.39 -9.35 -20.75
N ARG A 86 2.05 -10.51 -20.76
CA ARG A 86 3.00 -10.88 -21.80
C ARG A 86 2.23 -11.64 -22.89
N VAL A 87 2.43 -11.25 -24.14
CA VAL A 87 1.84 -11.89 -25.32
C VAL A 87 2.99 -12.35 -26.22
N ASP A 88 3.13 -13.66 -26.42
CA ASP A 88 4.10 -14.21 -27.37
C ASP A 88 3.40 -14.48 -28.70
N VAL A 89 4.02 -14.05 -29.80
CA VAL A 89 3.51 -14.16 -31.17
C VAL A 89 4.54 -14.87 -32.03
N ALA A 90 4.09 -15.82 -32.85
CA ALA A 90 4.91 -16.56 -33.80
C ALA A 90 5.25 -15.73 -35.04
N ALA A 91 6.16 -16.27 -35.88
CA ALA A 91 6.61 -15.60 -37.10
C ALA A 91 5.49 -15.40 -38.14
N ASP A 92 4.45 -16.21 -38.07
CA ASP A 92 3.25 -16.16 -38.92
C ASP A 92 2.19 -15.17 -38.42
N GLY A 93 2.39 -14.54 -37.27
CA GLY A 93 1.44 -13.60 -36.66
C GLY A 93 0.51 -14.25 -35.64
N THR A 94 0.56 -15.58 -35.50
CA THR A 94 -0.24 -16.33 -34.54
C THR A 94 0.13 -15.99 -33.09
N VAL A 95 -0.86 -15.72 -32.24
CA VAL A 95 -0.64 -15.59 -30.79
C VAL A 95 -0.37 -16.97 -30.19
N LEU A 96 0.85 -17.21 -29.72
CA LEU A 96 1.28 -18.48 -29.10
C LEU A 96 0.79 -18.62 -27.66
N GLY A 97 0.74 -17.51 -26.93
CA GLY A 97 0.27 -17.51 -25.56
C GLY A 97 0.24 -16.13 -24.93
N VAL A 98 -0.54 -16.05 -23.86
CA VAL A 98 -0.78 -14.86 -23.06
C VAL A 98 -0.69 -15.21 -21.58
N TRP A 99 0.15 -14.48 -20.85
CA TRP A 99 0.40 -14.68 -19.42
C TRP A 99 0.25 -13.38 -18.66
N GLU A 100 -0.38 -13.42 -17.48
CA GLU A 100 -0.38 -12.30 -16.54
C GLU A 100 1.04 -12.09 -16.00
N THR A 101 1.50 -10.84 -15.99
CA THR A 101 2.82 -10.46 -15.48
C THR A 101 2.72 -9.29 -14.51
N PHE A 102 3.84 -8.90 -13.92
CA PHE A 102 3.94 -7.72 -13.07
C PHE A 102 5.33 -7.10 -13.23
N ARG A 103 5.46 -5.82 -12.85
CA ARG A 103 6.72 -5.09 -12.97
C ARG A 103 7.79 -5.74 -12.08
N GLY A 104 8.95 -6.02 -12.65
CA GLY A 104 10.07 -6.66 -11.95
C GLY A 104 10.10 -8.19 -12.03
N ASN A 105 9.10 -8.83 -12.65
CA ASN A 105 9.17 -10.27 -12.93
C ASN A 105 10.17 -10.55 -14.08
N PRO A 106 11.10 -11.53 -13.93
CA PRO A 106 11.97 -11.95 -15.03
C PRO A 106 11.15 -12.38 -16.25
N TRP A 107 11.64 -12.06 -17.46
CA TRP A 107 10.88 -12.36 -18.69
C TRP A 107 10.62 -13.85 -18.84
N ASP A 108 11.61 -14.70 -18.56
CA ASP A 108 11.50 -16.16 -18.68
C ASP A 108 10.47 -16.79 -17.74
N ASN A 109 10.13 -16.12 -16.64
CA ASN A 109 9.12 -16.59 -15.69
C ASN A 109 7.72 -16.22 -16.19
N ARG A 110 7.11 -17.14 -16.94
CA ARG A 110 5.72 -17.04 -17.39
C ARG A 110 4.80 -17.21 -16.17
N GLY A 111 4.08 -16.14 -15.83
CA GLY A 111 3.15 -16.12 -14.70
C GLY A 111 1.86 -16.90 -14.98
N ALA A 112 0.75 -16.46 -14.39
CA ALA A 112 -0.54 -17.12 -14.57
C ALA A 112 -0.99 -17.10 -16.04
N GLU A 113 -1.25 -18.29 -16.60
CA GLU A 113 -1.63 -18.43 -17.99
C GLU A 113 -3.08 -17.98 -18.22
N LYS A 114 -3.29 -17.16 -19.25
CA LYS A 114 -4.63 -16.77 -19.72
C LYS A 114 -5.01 -17.47 -21.01
N TYR A 115 -4.03 -17.71 -21.86
CA TYR A 115 -4.20 -18.42 -23.12
C TYR A 115 -2.87 -19.06 -23.52
N VAL A 116 -2.89 -20.30 -24.01
CA VAL A 116 -1.74 -20.97 -24.63
C VAL A 116 -2.29 -21.81 -25.79
N VAL A 117 -1.58 -21.82 -26.92
CA VAL A 117 -1.92 -22.69 -28.04
C VAL A 117 -1.58 -24.14 -27.67
N ASP A 118 -2.58 -25.00 -27.65
CA ASP A 118 -2.39 -26.43 -27.33
C ASP A 118 -1.76 -27.19 -28.50
N VAL A 119 -0.87 -28.13 -28.20
CA VAL A 119 0.00 -28.84 -29.16
C VAL A 119 -0.79 -29.72 -30.14
N VAL A 120 -2.06 -30.00 -29.85
CA VAL A 120 -2.93 -30.91 -30.64
C VAL A 120 -3.83 -30.17 -31.65
N GLY A 121 -3.64 -28.86 -31.83
CA GLY A 121 -4.16 -28.15 -33.00
C GLY A 121 -5.56 -27.57 -32.81
N GLN A 122 -5.58 -26.25 -32.68
CA GLN A 122 -6.35 -25.36 -33.54
C GLN A 122 -5.82 -23.95 -33.28
N THR A 123 -5.02 -23.47 -34.23
CA THR A 123 -4.52 -22.11 -34.21
C THR A 123 -5.70 -21.15 -34.33
N LYS A 124 -6.15 -20.59 -33.21
CA LYS A 124 -7.26 -19.62 -33.23
C LYS A 124 -6.72 -18.33 -33.84
N THR A 125 -7.35 -17.92 -34.94
CA THR A 125 -7.05 -16.64 -35.59
C THR A 125 -7.54 -15.45 -34.76
N ASP A 126 -8.56 -15.65 -33.92
CA ASP A 126 -9.05 -14.67 -32.95
C ASP A 126 -8.89 -15.21 -31.53
N VAL A 127 -7.98 -14.59 -30.77
CA VAL A 127 -7.70 -14.95 -29.38
C VAL A 127 -8.39 -13.94 -28.47
N VAL A 128 -9.34 -14.42 -27.67
CA VAL A 128 -10.05 -13.61 -26.68
C VAL A 128 -9.48 -13.90 -25.29
N ILE A 129 -9.04 -12.86 -24.59
CA ILE A 129 -8.61 -12.94 -23.20
C ILE A 129 -9.41 -12.00 -22.31
N GLU A 130 -9.53 -12.33 -21.03
CA GLU A 130 -10.17 -11.47 -20.04
C GLU A 130 -9.15 -10.63 -19.27
N ALA A 131 -9.36 -9.32 -19.28
CA ALA A 131 -8.58 -8.36 -18.52
C ALA A 131 -8.97 -8.39 -17.04
N LYS A 132 -7.97 -8.42 -16.16
CA LYS A 132 -8.12 -8.39 -14.72
C LYS A 132 -7.97 -6.97 -14.21
N VAL A 133 -9.00 -6.47 -13.55
CA VAL A 133 -8.96 -5.20 -12.82
C VAL A 133 -8.25 -5.42 -11.49
N VAL A 134 -7.22 -4.62 -11.22
CA VAL A 134 -6.43 -4.67 -9.97
C VAL A 134 -7.00 -3.71 -8.93
N GLY A 135 -7.49 -2.56 -9.35
CA GLY A 135 -8.04 -1.55 -8.44
C GLY A 135 -8.36 -0.23 -9.12
N ARG A 136 -8.84 0.72 -8.31
CA ARG A 136 -9.10 2.10 -8.71
C ARG A 136 -7.96 3.01 -8.26
N LYS A 137 -7.56 3.95 -9.11
CA LYS A 137 -6.50 4.92 -8.84
C LYS A 137 -7.02 5.98 -7.86
N GLY A 138 -6.41 6.04 -6.67
CA GLY A 138 -6.56 7.16 -5.75
C GLY A 138 -5.48 8.19 -6.03
N PHE A 139 -5.84 9.31 -6.64
CA PHE A 139 -4.90 10.42 -6.89
C PHE A 139 -4.83 11.43 -5.75
N TYR A 140 -5.82 11.42 -4.87
CA TYR A 140 -5.97 12.39 -3.79
C TYR A 140 -6.03 11.67 -2.46
N GLU A 141 -5.35 12.25 -1.48
CA GLU A 141 -5.48 11.88 -0.09
C GLU A 141 -6.48 12.83 0.58
N GLU A 142 -7.43 12.30 1.33
CA GLU A 142 -8.34 13.14 2.08
C GLU A 142 -7.60 13.80 3.25
N ARG A 143 -7.79 15.11 3.42
CA ARG A 143 -7.26 15.81 4.60
C ARG A 143 -7.86 15.22 5.86
N ALA A 144 -7.04 15.09 6.91
CA ALA A 144 -7.54 14.74 8.23
C ALA A 144 -8.64 15.71 8.65
N LYS A 145 -9.87 15.19 8.81
CA LYS A 145 -11.03 15.94 9.31
C LYS A 145 -11.11 15.74 10.81
N PHE A 146 -11.50 16.80 11.53
CA PHE A 146 -11.86 16.67 12.93
C PHE A 146 -13.10 15.76 13.04
N SER A 147 -12.94 14.61 13.69
CA SER A 147 -14.03 13.68 13.98
C SER A 147 -14.26 13.66 15.49
N PRO A 148 -15.42 14.11 15.98
CA PRO A 148 -15.74 14.04 17.41
C PRO A 148 -15.67 12.61 17.95
N LEU A 149 -15.99 11.60 17.13
CA LEU A 149 -15.85 10.19 17.50
C LEU A 149 -14.38 9.78 17.65
N SER A 150 -13.49 10.32 16.81
CA SER A 150 -12.05 10.08 16.91
C SER A 150 -11.45 10.76 18.15
N LEU A 151 -12.04 11.87 18.61
CA LEU A 151 -11.67 12.52 19.87
C LEU A 151 -11.96 11.61 21.07
N VAL A 152 -13.13 10.98 21.10
CA VAL A 152 -13.51 10.02 22.17
C VAL A 152 -12.65 8.76 22.13
N LYS A 153 -12.27 8.28 20.94
CA LYS A 153 -11.40 7.09 20.79
C LYS A 153 -9.91 7.38 21.03
N ASN A 154 -9.55 8.63 21.28
CA ASN A 154 -8.16 8.98 21.55
C ASN A 154 -7.79 8.65 23.01
N PRO A 155 -6.85 7.71 23.24
CA PRO A 155 -6.50 7.27 24.60
C PRO A 155 -6.00 8.42 25.48
N MET A 156 -5.31 9.41 24.90
CA MET A 156 -4.83 10.56 25.67
C MET A 156 -5.97 11.45 26.18
N ILE A 157 -7.03 11.59 25.39
CA ILE A 157 -8.18 12.42 25.76
C ILE A 157 -9.04 11.71 26.79
N LEU A 158 -9.22 10.39 26.68
CA LEU A 158 -9.88 9.58 27.70
C LEU A 158 -9.14 9.64 29.04
N LEU A 159 -7.82 9.49 29.03
CA LEU A 159 -7.00 9.61 30.23
C LEU A 159 -7.11 11.02 30.84
N ALA A 160 -7.12 12.08 30.02
CA ALA A 160 -7.32 13.44 30.49
C ALA A 160 -8.69 13.64 31.17
N ILE A 161 -9.76 13.09 30.59
CA ILE A 161 -11.12 13.16 31.18
C ILE A 161 -11.20 12.36 32.49
N VAL A 162 -10.63 11.15 32.53
CA VAL A 162 -10.60 10.33 33.75
C VAL A 162 -9.79 11.02 34.84
N ALA A 163 -8.62 11.55 34.51
CA ALA A 163 -7.81 12.32 35.44
C ALA A 163 -8.58 13.53 35.99
N LEU A 164 -9.27 14.29 35.13
CA LEU A 164 -10.11 15.42 35.54
C LEU A 164 -11.27 14.98 36.46
N GLY A 165 -11.89 13.83 36.17
CA GLY A 165 -12.93 13.26 37.03
C GLY A 165 -12.41 12.87 38.41
N ILE A 166 -11.21 12.29 38.47
CA ILE A 166 -10.54 11.94 39.72
C ILE A 166 -10.16 13.20 40.51
N THR A 167 -9.55 14.20 39.89
CA THR A 167 -9.12 15.42 40.59
C THR A 167 -10.28 16.19 41.22
N LEU A 168 -11.44 16.23 40.55
CA LEU A 168 -12.65 16.85 41.09
C LEU A 168 -13.40 15.92 42.06
N GLY A 169 -13.31 14.61 41.88
CA GLY A 169 -14.01 13.61 42.70
C GLY A 169 -13.29 13.25 44.01
N MET A 170 -11.96 13.24 44.02
CA MET A 170 -11.14 12.83 45.18
C MET A 170 -11.46 13.65 46.44
N PRO A 171 -11.58 14.99 46.40
CA PRO A 171 -11.93 15.78 47.58
C PRO A 171 -13.24 15.32 48.21
N LYS A 172 -14.25 15.01 47.38
CA LYS A 172 -15.55 14.56 47.84
C LYS A 172 -15.52 13.14 48.42
N LEU A 173 -14.70 12.26 47.87
CA LEU A 173 -14.48 10.92 48.42
C LEU A 173 -13.73 11.00 49.75
N MET A 174 -12.68 11.82 49.84
CA MET A 174 -11.90 12.01 51.05
C MET A 174 -12.72 12.60 52.20
N GLU A 175 -13.68 13.49 51.94
CA GLU A 175 -14.59 14.04 52.97
C GLU A 175 -15.48 12.98 53.63
N ASN A 176 -15.86 11.92 52.88
CA ASN A 176 -16.80 10.88 53.33
C ASN A 176 -16.12 9.57 53.75
N MET A 177 -14.79 9.46 53.70
CA MET A 177 -14.05 8.25 54.11
C MET A 177 -13.79 8.22 55.62
N ASP A 178 -13.76 7.05 56.23
CA ASP A 178 -13.39 6.87 57.64
C ASP A 178 -11.91 7.20 57.90
N PRO A 179 -11.53 7.68 59.10
CA PRO A 179 -10.17 8.15 59.41
C PRO A 179 -9.08 7.08 59.26
N GLU A 180 -9.39 5.80 59.49
CA GLU A 180 -8.44 4.70 59.25
C GLU A 180 -8.17 4.48 57.76
N MET A 181 -9.22 4.53 56.92
CA MET A 181 -9.11 4.33 55.47
C MET A 181 -8.40 5.49 54.75
N ARG A 182 -8.51 6.72 55.29
CA ARG A 182 -7.72 7.87 54.80
C ARG A 182 -6.22 7.68 55.04
N ALA A 183 -5.85 7.19 56.22
CA ALA A 183 -4.45 6.96 56.58
C ALA A 183 -3.81 5.84 55.72
N GLU A 184 -4.57 4.80 55.37
CA GLU A 184 -4.15 3.77 54.42
C GLU A 184 -4.00 4.34 52.99
N PHE A 185 -4.94 5.16 52.53
CA PHE A 185 -4.86 5.82 51.22
C PHE A 185 -3.67 6.79 51.13
N GLU A 186 -3.32 7.50 52.20
CA GLU A 186 -2.11 8.33 52.27
C GLU A 186 -0.82 7.51 52.21
N GLN A 187 -0.79 6.33 52.84
CA GLN A 187 0.36 5.41 52.75
C GLN A 187 0.50 4.81 51.35
N HIS A 188 -0.63 4.48 50.71
CA HIS A 188 -0.66 3.93 49.35
C HIS A 188 -0.39 4.98 48.25
N SER A 189 -0.86 6.22 48.43
CA SER A 189 -0.58 7.32 47.49
C SER A 189 0.89 7.76 47.53
N ARG A 190 1.56 7.66 48.69
CA ARG A 190 3.01 7.89 48.83
C ARG A 190 3.87 6.80 48.18
N SER A 191 3.36 5.56 48.10
CA SER A 191 4.08 4.44 47.48
C SER A 191 3.82 4.30 45.97
N SER A 192 2.81 4.97 45.42
CA SER A 192 2.46 4.90 43.99
C SER A 192 2.99 6.12 43.21
N PRO A 193 3.97 5.97 42.31
CA PRO A 193 4.62 7.09 41.62
C PRO A 193 3.67 7.92 40.75
N ILE A 194 2.61 7.32 40.20
CA ILE A 194 1.54 8.02 39.48
C ILE A 194 0.67 8.87 40.42
N THR A 195 0.38 8.35 41.62
CA THR A 195 -0.56 9.00 42.56
C THR A 195 0.13 10.14 43.32
N GLY A 196 1.41 9.97 43.68
CA GLY A 196 2.24 11.03 44.26
C GLY A 196 2.49 12.19 43.30
N ALA A 197 2.63 11.92 42.01
CA ALA A 197 2.74 12.93 40.95
C ALA A 197 1.45 13.76 40.81
N THR A 198 0.27 13.13 40.80
CA THR A 198 -1.03 13.84 40.75
C THR A 198 -1.32 14.68 41.99
N ASN A 199 -0.93 14.23 43.20
CA ASN A 199 -1.08 15.04 44.42
C ASN A 199 -0.16 16.26 44.43
N SER A 200 1.06 16.12 43.90
CA SER A 200 2.02 17.22 43.77
C SER A 200 1.56 18.27 42.76
N ALA A 201 0.93 17.82 41.67
CA ALA A 201 0.30 18.67 40.66
C ALA A 201 -0.91 19.46 41.20
N MET A 202 -1.74 18.82 42.04
CA MET A 202 -2.92 19.44 42.65
C MET A 202 -2.58 20.44 43.77
N ALA A 203 -1.42 20.30 44.42
CA ALA A 203 -0.95 21.21 45.47
C ALA A 203 -0.25 22.48 44.93
N GLY A 204 -0.38 22.78 43.63
CA GLY A 204 0.16 23.98 43.00
C GLY A 204 1.62 23.88 42.54
N GLY A 205 2.24 22.69 42.61
CA GLY A 205 3.53 22.43 41.98
C GLY A 205 3.32 22.06 40.51
N GLY A 206 3.78 22.90 39.58
CA GLY A 206 3.65 22.66 38.13
C GLY A 206 4.33 21.36 37.70
N PHE A 207 3.57 20.26 37.67
CA PHE A 207 4.03 18.94 37.26
C PHE A 207 3.78 18.74 35.76
N ASP A 208 4.85 18.62 34.99
CA ASP A 208 4.78 18.26 33.57
C ASP A 208 4.59 16.74 33.40
N LEU A 209 3.33 16.31 33.47
CA LEU A 209 2.91 14.92 33.28
C LEU A 209 3.33 14.36 31.90
N ALA A 210 3.34 15.20 30.87
CA ALA A 210 3.73 14.78 29.53
C ALA A 210 5.23 14.49 29.45
N GLY A 211 6.06 15.34 30.04
CA GLY A 211 7.51 15.13 30.12
C GLY A 211 7.91 13.94 31.02
N TRP A 212 7.16 13.66 32.09
CA TRP A 212 7.39 12.47 32.92
C TRP A 212 7.01 11.16 32.19
N MET A 213 5.87 11.14 31.51
CA MET A 213 5.42 9.98 30.70
C MET A 213 6.31 9.74 29.46
N ALA A 214 6.87 10.81 28.89
CA ALA A 214 7.84 10.74 27.80
C ALA A 214 9.27 10.42 28.27
N GLY A 215 9.51 10.36 29.59
CA GLY A 215 10.84 10.13 30.18
C GLY A 215 11.81 11.29 30.01
N THR A 216 11.33 12.48 29.65
CA THR A 216 12.15 13.67 29.35
C THR A 216 12.29 14.63 30.53
N SER A 217 11.51 14.46 31.60
CA SER A 217 11.59 15.27 32.82
C SER A 217 12.18 14.46 33.99
N PRO A 218 13.06 15.05 34.82
CA PRO A 218 13.68 14.34 35.95
C PRO A 218 12.60 13.95 36.97
N GLY A 219 12.49 12.65 37.24
CA GLY A 219 11.57 12.13 38.24
C GLY A 219 12.06 12.38 39.68
N PRO A 220 11.16 12.38 40.68
CA PRO A 220 11.48 12.65 42.08
C PRO A 220 12.37 11.58 42.77
N MET A 221 12.78 10.53 42.05
CA MET A 221 13.82 9.60 42.52
C MET A 221 15.25 10.02 42.14
N ALA A 222 15.43 11.07 41.34
CA ALA A 222 16.77 11.56 40.98
C ALA A 222 17.52 12.21 42.16
N ASP A 223 16.81 12.75 43.15
CA ASP A 223 17.41 13.39 44.33
C ASP A 223 17.86 12.39 45.41
N ALA A 224 17.43 11.12 45.35
CA ALA A 224 17.84 10.11 46.32
C ALA A 224 19.24 9.52 46.02
N ASP A 225 19.67 9.51 44.76
CA ASP A 225 21.00 9.03 44.36
C ASP A 225 22.09 10.11 44.36
N ALA A 226 21.72 11.41 44.39
CA ALA A 226 22.67 12.51 44.43
C ALA A 226 23.40 12.65 45.80
N ALA A 227 22.91 12.00 46.86
CA ALA A 227 23.51 12.04 48.20
C ALA A 227 24.50 10.90 48.50
N ARG A 228 24.71 9.96 47.56
CA ARG A 228 25.66 8.84 47.73
C ARG A 228 26.48 8.60 46.46
N GLY A 229 27.51 9.42 46.23
CA GLY A 229 28.43 9.12 45.13
C GLY A 229 29.46 10.20 44.81
N GLY A 230 30.15 10.73 45.82
CA GLY A 230 31.36 11.53 45.57
C GLY A 230 32.55 10.64 45.22
N ALA A 231 33.16 10.91 44.05
CA ALA A 231 34.47 10.45 43.54
C ALA A 231 34.57 8.94 43.20
N THR A 232 34.96 8.49 42.00
CA THR A 232 36.04 8.84 41.05
C THR A 232 35.60 8.28 39.68
N GLY A 233 35.93 8.74 38.47
CA GLY A 233 37.13 9.33 37.93
C GLY A 233 37.49 8.57 36.63
N ARG A 234 37.40 9.28 35.49
CA ARG A 234 38.17 9.09 34.24
C ARG A 234 37.67 8.12 33.14
N ASP A 235 37.15 8.76 32.09
CA ASP A 235 37.37 8.58 30.66
C ASP A 235 38.02 7.27 30.15
N THR A 236 37.29 6.53 29.29
CA THR A 236 37.90 5.92 28.11
C THR A 236 37.07 6.21 26.86
N SER A 237 37.81 6.65 25.84
CA SER A 237 37.42 7.19 24.56
C SER A 237 36.83 6.15 23.59
N GLY A 238 35.67 6.46 23.00
CA GLY A 238 35.11 5.75 21.84
C GLY A 238 35.60 6.40 20.54
N ALA A 239 36.44 5.67 19.81
CA ALA A 239 37.16 6.12 18.63
C ALA A 239 36.29 6.49 17.42
N SER A 240 36.71 7.56 16.74
CA SER A 240 36.28 8.01 15.42
C SER A 240 36.39 6.91 14.35
N ARG A 241 35.39 6.78 13.48
CA ARG A 241 35.57 6.22 12.12
C ARG A 241 35.25 7.30 11.08
N ARG A 242 36.28 7.60 10.30
CA ARG A 242 36.35 8.60 9.23
C ARG A 242 35.99 7.92 7.90
N ARG A 243 35.41 8.71 6.99
CA ARG A 243 35.12 8.39 5.58
C ARG A 243 36.33 7.80 4.85
N GLY A 244 36.04 6.83 3.98
CA GLY A 244 36.64 6.64 2.66
C GLY A 244 35.50 6.68 1.64
#